data_AF-A0A1V6I564-F1
#
_entry.id   AF-A0A1V6I564-F1
#
_cell.length_a   1.000
_cell.length_b   1.000
_cell.length_c   1.000
_cell.angle_alpha   90.00
_cell.angle_beta   90.00
_cell.angle_gamma   90.00
#
_symmetry.space_group_name_H-M   'P 1'
#
loop_
_entity.id
_entity.type
_entity.pdbx_description
1 polymer ?
#
loop_
_entity_poly.entity_id
_entity_poly.type
_entity_poly.pdbx_seq_one_letter_code
_entity_poly.pdbx_strand_id
1 'polypeptide(L)'
;MKDKWGIKNKPLADFMPTILLKAKDFATEITIFNAKQKQMKTENQISNEHITNNKTVRSTLISRGIVPENLPPEEDVKKIERKLKSEEVKSLKDKKGFKNNNDK
;
A
#
# COMPACT_ATOMS: atom_id res chain seq x y z
N MET A 1 0.06 11.43 -9.35
CA MET A 1 0.92 10.25 -9.08
C MET A 1 0.88 9.21 -10.19
N LYS A 2 -0.30 8.81 -10.73
CA LYS A 2 -0.37 7.85 -11.85
C LYS A 2 0.52 8.22 -13.05
N ASP A 3 0.47 9.48 -13.49
CA ASP A 3 1.28 9.95 -14.62
C ASP A 3 2.78 9.95 -14.29
N LYS A 4 3.15 10.38 -13.08
CA LYS A 4 4.54 10.38 -12.58
C LYS A 4 5.15 8.98 -12.55
N TRP A 5 4.35 7.95 -12.27
CA TRP A 5 4.78 6.56 -12.23
C TRP A 5 4.52 5.79 -13.53
N GLY A 6 4.00 6.45 -14.58
CA GLY A 6 3.72 5.81 -15.87
C GLY A 6 2.66 4.70 -15.82
N ILE A 7 1.78 4.70 -14.81
CA ILE A 7 0.79 3.64 -14.60
C ILE A 7 -0.41 3.85 -15.52
N LYS A 8 -0.53 3.01 -16.55
CA LYS A 8 -1.68 2.98 -17.48
C LYS A 8 -2.61 1.82 -17.15
N ASN A 9 -3.92 2.08 -17.09
CA ASN A 9 -4.99 1.08 -16.93
C ASN A 9 -4.85 0.14 -15.71
N LYS A 10 -4.13 0.55 -14.67
CA LYS A 10 -4.01 -0.21 -13.41
C LYS A 10 -4.34 0.66 -12.20
N PRO A 11 -4.80 0.07 -11.09
CA PRO A 11 -4.99 0.77 -9.82
C PRO A 11 -3.66 1.37 -9.33
N LEU A 12 -3.71 2.60 -8.78
CA LEU A 12 -2.52 3.23 -8.20
C LEU A 12 -2.05 2.49 -6.94
N ALA A 13 -2.99 1.89 -6.21
CA ALA A 13 -2.72 1.16 -4.97
C ALA A 13 -1.78 -0.04 -5.19
N ASP A 14 -1.88 -0.72 -6.34
CA ASP A 14 -1.04 -1.88 -6.70
C ASP A 14 0.46 -1.54 -6.82
N PHE A 15 0.81 -0.25 -6.83
CA PHE A 15 2.18 0.27 -6.97
C PHE A 15 2.56 1.24 -5.85
N MET A 16 1.67 1.50 -4.91
CA MET A 16 1.89 2.53 -3.90
C MET A 16 2.76 1.96 -2.78
N PRO A 17 3.85 2.65 -2.40
CA PRO A 17 4.66 2.25 -1.27
C PRO A 17 3.83 2.02 -0.01
N THR A 18 4.14 0.96 0.74
CA THR A 18 3.37 0.56 1.92
C THR A 18 3.22 1.71 2.92
N ILE A 19 4.28 2.50 3.10
CA ILE A 19 4.25 3.68 3.97
C ILE A 19 3.23 4.75 3.53
N LEU A 20 3.07 4.96 2.21
CA LEU A 20 2.09 5.91 1.68
C LEU A 20 0.66 5.39 1.84
N LEU A 21 0.46 4.08 1.69
CA LEU A 21 -0.83 3.45 1.98
C LEU A 21 -1.21 3.68 3.45
N LYS A 22 -0.30 3.34 4.37
CA LYS A 22 -0.51 3.54 5.81
C LYS A 22 -0.73 4.99 6.19
N ALA A 23 -0.01 5.93 5.57
CA ALA A 23 -0.20 7.35 5.80
C ALA A 23 -1.60 7.82 5.39
N LYS A 24 -2.09 7.38 4.22
CA LYS A 24 -3.43 7.75 3.73
C LYS A 24 -4.53 7.14 4.59
N ASP A 25 -4.37 5.86 4.96
CA ASP A 25 -5.29 5.19 5.88
C ASP A 25 -5.35 5.93 7.21
N PHE A 26 -4.20 6.32 7.74
CA PHE A 26 -4.12 7.06 8.99
C PHE A 26 -4.81 8.43 8.93
N ALA A 27 -4.61 9.21 7.86
CA ALA A 27 -5.33 10.48 7.69
C ALA A 27 -6.86 10.28 7.63
N THR A 28 -7.30 9.17 7.03
CA THR A 28 -8.72 8.79 6.95
C THR A 28 -9.27 8.44 8.34
N GLU A 29 -8.53 7.63 9.11
CA GLU A 29 -8.93 7.24 10.47
C GLU A 29 -9.04 8.45 11.41
N ILE A 30 -8.09 9.39 11.35
CA ILE A 30 -8.19 10.65 12.13
C ILE A 30 -9.44 11.42 11.72
N THR A 31 -9.75 11.48 10.43
CA THR A 31 -10.94 12.17 9.92
C THR A 31 -12.21 11.51 10.44
N ILE A 32 -12.31 10.17 10.40
CA ILE A 32 -13.46 9.42 10.90
C ILE A 32 -13.63 9.64 12.41
N PHE A 33 -12.53 9.58 13.17
CA PHE A 33 -12.52 9.80 14.60
C PHE A 33 -13.00 11.22 14.96
N ASN A 34 -12.44 12.25 14.32
CA ASN A 34 -12.80 13.65 14.57
C ASN A 34 -14.21 13.98 14.10
N ALA A 35 -14.66 13.43 12.96
CA ALA A 35 -16.02 13.60 12.48
C ALA A 35 -17.05 13.06 13.48
N LYS A 36 -16.78 11.88 14.08
CA LYS A 36 -17.61 11.30 15.13
C LYS A 36 -17.58 12.11 16.41
N GLN A 37 -16.40 12.47 16.91
CA GLN A 37 -16.27 13.25 18.15
C GLN A 37 -16.93 14.63 18.05
N LYS A 38 -16.69 15.36 16.96
CA LYS A 38 -17.21 16.72 16.75
C LYS A 38 -18.62 16.73 16.15
N GLN A 39 -19.25 15.57 15.98
CA GLN A 39 -20.60 15.42 15.42
C GLN A 39 -20.77 16.16 14.09
N MET A 40 -19.79 16.01 13.19
CA MET A 40 -19.84 16.62 11.86
C MET A 40 -20.97 15.99 11.05
N LYS A 41 -21.84 16.82 10.48
CA LYS A 41 -23.03 16.36 9.73
C LYS A 41 -23.01 16.71 8.25
N THR A 42 -22.10 17.59 7.84
CA THR A 42 -22.04 18.10 6.46
C THR A 42 -20.78 17.61 5.77
N GLU A 43 -20.88 17.42 4.45
CA GLU A 43 -19.74 17.09 3.60
C GLU A 43 -18.61 18.12 3.76
N ASN A 44 -18.93 19.41 3.75
CA ASN A 44 -17.94 20.48 3.87
C ASN A 44 -17.11 20.40 5.17
N GLN A 45 -17.74 20.09 6.30
CA GLN A 45 -17.02 19.92 7.56
C GLN A 45 -16.04 18.75 7.49
N ILE A 46 -16.49 17.60 6.97
CA ILE A 46 -15.69 16.39 6.86
C ILE A 46 -14.56 16.57 5.84
N SER A 47 -14.81 17.22 4.71
CA SER A 47 -13.80 17.54 3.69
C SER A 47 -12.72 18.47 4.24
N ASN A 48 -13.09 19.51 4.99
CA ASN A 48 -12.11 20.42 5.60
C ASN A 48 -11.22 19.71 6.62
N GLU A 49 -11.81 18.85 7.45
CA GLU A 49 -11.09 18.00 8.40
C GLU A 49 -10.16 17.02 7.66
N HIS A 50 -10.64 16.36 6.60
CA HIS A 50 -9.86 15.47 5.77
C HIS A 50 -8.66 16.16 5.10
N ILE A 51 -8.85 17.34 4.52
CA ILE A 51 -7.77 18.14 3.92
C ILE A 51 -6.73 18.50 4.98
N THR A 52 -7.17 18.92 6.17
CA THR A 52 -6.28 19.28 7.28
C THR A 52 -5.47 18.07 7.74
N ASN A 53 -6.11 16.92 7.94
CA ASN A 53 -5.44 15.70 8.37
C ASN A 53 -4.42 15.20 7.35
N ASN A 54 -4.75 15.25 6.05
CA ASN A 54 -3.80 14.90 5.00
C ASN A 54 -2.58 15.84 4.98
N LYS A 55 -2.78 17.15 5.17
CA LYS A 55 -1.67 18.11 5.29
C LYS A 55 -0.78 17.82 6.50
N THR A 56 -1.38 17.48 7.64
CA THR A 56 -0.65 17.13 8.86
C THR A 56 0.17 15.86 8.66
N VAL A 57 -0.43 14.78 8.16
CA VAL A 57 0.29 13.52 7.90
C VAL A 57 1.43 13.73 6.90
N ARG A 58 1.19 14.51 5.83
CA ARG A 58 2.24 14.89 4.87
C ARG A 58 3.40 15.62 5.56
N SER A 59 3.10 16.59 6.41
CA SER A 59 4.11 17.37 7.14
C SER A 59 4.93 16.48 8.06
N THR A 60 4.29 15.51 8.73
CA THR A 60 4.98 14.51 9.56
C THR A 60 5.96 13.68 8.73
N LEU A 61 5.56 13.19 7.56
CA LEU A 61 6.47 12.44 6.68
C LEU A 61 7.68 13.29 6.26
N ILE A 62 7.44 14.54 5.86
CA ILE A 62 8.50 15.48 5.45
C ILE A 62 9.47 15.74 6.61
N SER A 63 8.96 15.91 7.84
CA SER A 63 9.81 16.12 9.03
C SER A 63 10.77 14.96 9.32
N ARG A 64 10.47 13.75 8.82
CA ARG A 64 11.30 12.56 8.93
C ARG A 64 12.16 12.31 7.69
N GLY A 65 12.24 13.28 6.78
CA GLY A 65 13.01 13.18 5.53
C GLY A 65 12.32 12.36 4.44
N ILE A 66 11.03 12.04 4.61
CA ILE A 66 10.25 11.24 3.66
C ILE A 66 9.38 12.18 2.84
N VAL A 67 9.70 12.35 1.57
CA VAL A 67 8.92 13.19 0.64
C VAL A 67 7.96 12.31 -0.15
N PRO A 68 6.65 12.28 0.19
CA PRO A 68 5.71 11.31 -0.38
C PRO A 68 5.64 11.34 -1.90
N GLU A 69 5.69 12.55 -2.48
CA GLU A 69 5.57 12.74 -3.91
C GLU A 69 6.80 12.25 -4.69
N ASN A 70 7.95 12.09 -4.02
CA ASN A 70 9.21 11.67 -4.64
C ASN A 70 9.53 10.19 -4.43
N LEU A 71 8.70 9.47 -3.68
CA LEU A 71 8.91 8.04 -3.52
C LEU A 71 8.68 7.30 -4.85
N PRO A 72 9.55 6.34 -5.19
CA PRO A 72 9.35 5.48 -6.35
C PRO A 72 8.14 4.56 -6.12
N PRO A 73 7.49 4.09 -7.19
CA PRO A 73 6.47 3.06 -7.08
C PRO A 73 7.10 1.73 -6.62
N GLU A 74 6.36 0.94 -5.85
CA GLU A 74 6.71 -0.45 -5.56
C GLU A 74 6.48 -1.36 -6.79
N GLU A 75 7.11 -2.54 -6.79
CA GLU A 75 6.83 -3.56 -7.80
C GLU A 75 5.33 -3.93 -7.77
N ASP A 76 4.75 -4.17 -8.95
CA ASP A 76 3.34 -4.57 -9.09
C ASP A 76 3.05 -5.78 -8.18
N VAL A 77 2.21 -5.58 -7.16
CA VAL A 77 1.85 -6.62 -6.19
C VAL A 77 1.38 -7.89 -6.89
N LYS A 78 0.63 -7.79 -7.99
CA LYS A 78 0.13 -8.95 -8.75
C LYS A 78 1.26 -9.72 -9.44
N LYS A 79 2.33 -9.03 -9.84
CA LYS A 79 3.52 -9.67 -10.41
C LYS A 79 4.26 -10.45 -9.33
N ILE A 80 4.34 -9.92 -8.11
CA ILE A 80 4.94 -10.59 -6.95
C ILE A 80 4.12 -11.84 -6.58
N GLU A 81 2.80 -11.69 -6.42
CA GLU A 81 1.90 -12.83 -6.15
C GLU A 81 2.04 -13.94 -7.19
N ARG A 82 2.12 -13.58 -8.48
CA ARG A 82 2.31 -14.55 -9.56
C ARG A 82 3.68 -15.23 -9.50
N LYS A 83 4.75 -14.51 -9.16
CA LYS A 83 6.09 -15.10 -8.96
C LYS A 83 6.05 -16.12 -7.82
N LEU A 84 5.50 -15.75 -6.67
CA LEU A 84 5.37 -16.64 -5.50
C LEU A 84 4.57 -17.91 -5.82
N LYS A 85 3.41 -17.78 -6.49
CA LYS A 85 2.62 -18.94 -6.94
C LYS A 85 3.42 -19.83 -7.90
N SER A 86 4.20 -19.25 -8.79
CA SER A 86 5.03 -20.03 -9.73
C SER A 86 6.18 -20.75 -9.05
N GLU A 87 6.77 -20.16 -8.01
CA GLU A 87 7.84 -20.76 -7.20
C GLU A 87 7.29 -21.86 -6.29
N GLU A 88 6.10 -21.69 -5.72
CA GLU A 88 5.39 -22.74 -4.99
C GLU A 88 5.11 -23.95 -5.90
N VAL A 89 4.60 -23.71 -7.12
CA VAL A 89 4.37 -24.80 -8.09
C VAL A 89 5.67 -25.50 -8.51
N LYS A 90 6.79 -24.77 -8.67
CA LYS A 90 8.10 -25.35 -8.99
C LYS A 90 8.65 -26.18 -7.82
N SER A 91 8.65 -25.63 -6.61
CA SER A 91 9.14 -26.33 -5.42
C SER A 91 8.33 -27.59 -5.09
N LEU A 92 7.02 -27.60 -5.36
CA LEU A 92 6.19 -28.82 -5.26
C LEU A 92 6.55 -29.88 -6.33
N LYS A 93 6.98 -29.47 -7.53
CA LYS A 93 7.45 -30.39 -8.57
C LYS A 93 8.84 -30.95 -8.24
N ASP A 94 9.74 -30.13 -7.69
CA ASP A 94 11.09 -30.55 -7.31
C ASP A 94 11.07 -31.56 -6.14
N LYS A 95 10.12 -31.43 -5.20
CA LYS A 95 9.93 -32.41 -4.11
C LYS A 95 9.47 -33.79 -4.57
N LYS A 96 8.96 -33.96 -5.80
CA LYS A 96 8.67 -35.31 -6.37
C LYS A 96 9.95 -36.06 -6.79
N GLY A 97 11.12 -35.42 -6.79
CA GLY A 97 12.41 -36.01 -7.14
C GLY A 97 13.13 -36.74 -6.01
N PHE A 98 12.73 -36.58 -4.74
CA PHE A 98 13.33 -37.31 -3.62
C PHE A 98 12.65 -38.68 -3.45
N LYS A 99 13.01 -39.65 -4.31
CA LYS A 99 12.87 -41.07 -3.96
C LYS A 99 13.94 -41.41 -2.94
N ASN A 100 13.52 -41.75 -1.71
CA ASN A 100 14.39 -42.33 -0.70
C ASN A 100 15.01 -43.62 -1.24
N ASN A 101 16.29 -43.59 -1.59
CA ASN A 101 17.11 -44.79 -1.70
C ASN A 101 17.66 -45.11 -0.31
N ASN A 102 16.84 -45.74 0.53
CA ASN A 102 17.30 -46.42 1.73
C ASN A 102 16.65 -47.80 1.77
N ASP A 103 17.14 -48.69 0.90
CA ASP A 103 17.05 -50.14 1.08
C ASP A 103 18.46 -50.71 0.88
N LYS A 104 19.15 -50.98 2.00
CA LYS A 104 20.22 -51.96 2.11
C LYS A 104 20.33 -52.42 3.56
#